data_AF-A0A2M7YAF7-F1
#
_entry.id   AF-A0A2M7YAF7-F1
#
_cell.length_a   1.000
_cell.length_b   1.000
_cell.length_c   1.000
_cell.angle_alpha   90.00
_cell.angle_beta   90.00
_cell.angle_gamma   90.00
#
_symmetry.space_group_name_H-M   'P 1'
#
loop_
_entity.id
_entity.type
_entity.pdbx_description
1 polymer ?
#
loop_
_entity_poly.entity_id
_entity_poly.type
_entity_poly.pdbx_seq_one_letter_code
_entity_poly.pdbx_strand_id
1 'polypeptide(L)'
;MRRGALVHLRRAATVIAALIAVSACAIRAPERTAPPAALYDAAIIPGLPDARLWGDDLTEARRAAVARNLAEVERGRWLALGRPPQGVTTDVLAMSGGGPDGAFAAGLLTGWTEAGDRPEFTVVTGVSVGALIAPFAFAGPDYDPALRKIFTEFDTADVAELRIFAALRGALGVADTQPLRNQIRALADAALIARVAEGHRAGRRL
;
A
#
# COMPACT_ATOMS: atom_id res chain seq x y z
N MET A 1 -31.09 -47.44 25.40
CA MET A 1 -30.76 -47.24 23.96
C MET A 1 -30.20 -45.85 23.61
N ARG A 2 -30.55 -44.74 24.29
CA ARG A 2 -30.13 -43.37 23.88
C ARG A 2 -28.63 -43.02 24.06
N ARG A 3 -27.90 -43.66 25.00
CA ARG A 3 -26.47 -43.37 25.24
C ARG A 3 -25.53 -43.85 24.12
N GLY A 4 -25.84 -44.97 23.46
CA GLY A 4 -25.03 -45.50 22.36
C GLY A 4 -25.07 -44.60 21.13
N ALA A 5 -26.26 -44.14 20.74
CA ALA A 5 -26.45 -43.22 19.62
C ALA A 5 -25.64 -41.91 19.78
N LEU A 6 -25.55 -41.38 21.00
CA LEU A 6 -24.79 -40.16 21.29
C LEU A 6 -23.27 -40.35 21.12
N VAL A 7 -22.75 -41.54 21.46
CA VAL A 7 -21.32 -41.87 21.30
C VAL A 7 -20.97 -42.06 19.82
N HIS A 8 -21.84 -42.73 19.05
CA HIS A 8 -21.66 -42.88 17.60
C HIS A 8 -21.73 -41.53 16.87
N LEU A 9 -22.64 -40.65 17.27
CA LEU A 9 -22.76 -39.30 16.71
C LEU A 9 -21.52 -38.44 16.98
N ARG A 10 -20.98 -38.50 18.20
CA ARG A 10 -19.74 -37.79 18.56
C ARG A 10 -18.54 -38.30 17.76
N ARG A 11 -18.38 -39.62 17.64
CA ARG A 11 -17.30 -40.23 16.85
C ARG A 11 -17.40 -39.85 15.37
N ALA A 12 -18.60 -39.87 14.80
CA ALA A 12 -18.83 -39.45 13.42
C ALA A 12 -18.46 -37.97 13.21
N ALA A 13 -18.88 -37.09 14.13
CA ALA A 13 -18.53 -35.67 14.07
C ALA A 13 -17.01 -35.43 14.17
N THR A 14 -16.30 -36.17 15.03
CA THR A 14 -14.84 -36.08 15.14
C THR A 14 -14.13 -36.54 13.87
N VAL A 15 -14.59 -37.65 13.26
CA VAL A 15 -14.03 -38.15 11.99
C VAL A 15 -14.29 -37.16 10.85
N ILE A 16 -15.50 -36.61 10.76
CA ILE A 16 -15.84 -35.59 9.76
C ILE A 16 -14.97 -34.34 9.95
N ALA A 17 -14.81 -33.85 11.18
CA ALA A 17 -13.95 -32.70 11.46
C ALA A 17 -12.48 -32.96 11.09
N ALA A 18 -11.96 -34.16 11.37
CA ALA A 18 -10.61 -34.56 10.97
C ALA A 18 -10.44 -34.65 9.45
N LEU A 19 -11.43 -35.20 8.72
CA LEU A 19 -11.41 -35.27 7.27
C LEU A 19 -11.47 -33.87 6.63
N ILE A 20 -12.29 -32.97 7.17
CA ILE A 20 -12.36 -31.56 6.75
C ILE A 20 -10.99 -30.88 6.98
N ALA A 21 -10.39 -31.05 8.16
CA ALA A 21 -9.09 -30.48 8.49
C ALA A 21 -7.97 -30.97 7.56
N VAL A 22 -7.96 -32.25 7.19
CA VAL A 22 -6.97 -32.80 6.24
C VAL A 22 -7.21 -32.31 4.82
N SER A 23 -8.47 -32.15 4.40
CA SER A 23 -8.82 -31.66 3.05
C SER A 23 -8.54 -30.17 2.84
N ALA A 24 -8.46 -29.37 3.90
CA ALA A 24 -8.15 -27.95 3.82
C ALA A 24 -6.71 -27.67 3.30
N CYS A 25 -5.78 -28.61 3.49
CA CYS A 25 -4.41 -28.51 2.96
C CYS A 25 -4.30 -28.86 1.46
N ALA A 26 -5.33 -29.50 0.88
CA ALA A 26 -5.34 -29.89 -0.54
C ALA A 26 -5.92 -28.79 -1.46
N ILE A 27 -6.31 -27.66 -0.88
CA ILE A 27 -6.85 -26.51 -1.58
C ILE A 27 -5.73 -25.81 -2.33
N ARG A 28 -5.68 -26.05 -3.64
CA ARG A 28 -4.70 -25.47 -4.54
C ARG A 28 -5.21 -24.10 -5.02
N ALA A 29 -4.46 -23.07 -4.67
CA ALA A 29 -4.54 -21.75 -5.30
C ALA A 29 -4.55 -21.90 -6.85
N PRO A 30 -5.40 -21.17 -7.59
CA PRO A 30 -5.26 -21.01 -9.03
C PRO A 30 -3.81 -20.74 -9.41
N GLU A 31 -3.30 -21.49 -10.38
CA GLU A 31 -1.93 -21.39 -10.84
C GLU A 31 -1.69 -20.00 -11.43
N ARG A 32 -0.84 -19.20 -10.77
CA ARG A 32 -0.34 -17.96 -11.35
C ARG A 32 0.95 -18.28 -12.10
N THR A 33 0.85 -18.33 -13.42
CA THR A 33 2.03 -18.35 -14.29
C THR A 33 2.65 -16.96 -14.24
N ALA A 34 3.64 -16.79 -13.35
CA ALA A 34 4.54 -15.66 -13.46
C ALA A 34 5.18 -15.69 -14.85
N PRO A 35 5.43 -14.53 -15.49
CA PRO A 35 6.24 -14.53 -16.70
C PRO A 35 7.58 -15.22 -16.41
N PRO A 36 8.16 -15.96 -17.37
CA PRO A 36 9.52 -16.45 -17.26
C PRO A 36 10.46 -15.34 -16.79
N ALA A 37 11.43 -15.65 -15.91
CA ALA A 37 12.35 -14.66 -15.35
C ALA A 37 13.05 -13.81 -16.45
N ALA A 38 13.32 -14.41 -17.61
CA ALA A 38 13.88 -13.74 -18.78
C ALA A 38 13.00 -12.59 -19.34
N LEU A 39 11.72 -12.51 -18.97
CA LEU A 39 10.79 -11.47 -19.40
C LEU A 39 10.56 -10.39 -18.33
N TYR A 40 11.14 -10.51 -17.13
CA TYR A 40 10.92 -9.53 -16.06
C TYR A 40 11.42 -8.14 -16.40
N ASP A 41 12.52 -8.05 -17.16
CA ASP A 41 13.10 -6.79 -17.64
C ASP A 41 12.40 -6.25 -18.89
N ALA A 42 11.76 -7.13 -19.67
CA ALA A 42 10.95 -6.75 -20.83
C ALA A 42 9.54 -6.26 -20.45
N ALA A 43 9.11 -6.49 -19.21
CA ALA A 43 7.79 -6.13 -18.74
C ALA A 43 7.65 -4.61 -18.53
N ILE A 44 6.99 -3.96 -19.49
CA ILE A 44 6.67 -2.52 -19.46
C ILE A 44 5.20 -2.27 -19.13
N ILE A 45 4.91 -1.12 -18.54
CA ILE A 45 3.54 -0.63 -18.39
C ILE A 45 3.20 0.15 -19.67
N PRO A 46 2.13 -0.20 -20.42
CA PRO A 46 1.74 0.53 -21.63
C PRO A 46 1.57 2.03 -21.34
N GLY A 47 2.23 2.88 -22.14
CA GLY A 47 2.24 4.33 -21.95
C GLY A 47 3.17 4.85 -20.84
N LEU A 48 3.79 3.97 -20.06
CA LEU A 48 4.71 4.31 -18.97
C LEU A 48 5.95 3.38 -18.99
N PRO A 49 6.77 3.42 -20.06
CA PRO A 49 7.90 2.49 -20.22
C PRO A 49 8.99 2.65 -19.14
N ASP A 50 9.12 3.83 -18.54
CA ASP A 50 10.11 4.13 -17.50
C ASP A 50 9.58 4.00 -16.06
N ALA A 51 8.37 3.46 -15.87
CA ALA A 51 7.76 3.35 -14.55
C ALA A 51 8.38 2.26 -13.64
N ARG A 52 9.22 1.38 -14.19
CA ARG A 52 9.91 0.33 -13.42
C ARG A 52 11.42 0.51 -13.51
N LEU A 53 12.02 0.53 -12.33
CA LEU A 53 13.46 0.65 -12.11
C LEU A 53 13.86 -0.37 -11.06
N TRP A 54 14.96 -1.07 -11.30
CA TRP A 54 15.59 -1.91 -10.28
C TRP A 54 16.48 -1.03 -9.41
N GLY A 55 16.35 -1.13 -8.09
CA GLY A 55 17.11 -0.28 -7.16
C GLY A 55 18.62 -0.57 -7.16
N ASP A 56 18.99 -1.77 -7.60
CA ASP A 56 20.35 -2.27 -7.79
C ASP A 56 20.87 -2.05 -9.23
N ASP A 57 20.02 -1.64 -10.18
CA ASP A 57 20.45 -1.22 -11.53
C ASP A 57 20.94 0.23 -11.51
N LEU A 58 22.18 0.38 -11.01
CA LEU A 58 22.90 1.65 -10.96
C LEU A 58 23.72 1.90 -12.24
N THR A 59 23.18 1.58 -13.41
CA THR A 59 23.82 1.98 -14.67
C THR A 59 23.91 3.50 -14.79
N GLU A 60 24.89 4.01 -15.54
CA GLU A 60 25.05 5.46 -15.74
C GLU A 60 23.80 6.10 -16.35
N ALA A 61 23.15 5.40 -17.28
CA ALA A 61 21.89 5.83 -17.88
C ALA A 61 20.77 6.00 -16.83
N ARG A 62 20.68 5.10 -15.84
CA ARG A 62 19.67 5.18 -14.78
C ARG A 62 20.01 6.23 -13.73
N ARG A 63 21.27 6.39 -13.35
CA ARG A 63 21.71 7.54 -12.53
C ARG A 63 21.35 8.86 -13.20
N ALA A 64 21.64 8.99 -14.50
CA ALA A 64 21.28 10.17 -15.26
C ALA A 64 19.76 10.38 -15.33
N ALA A 65 18.96 9.31 -15.41
CA ALA A 65 17.49 9.41 -15.37
C ALA A 65 16.98 9.92 -14.02
N VAL A 66 17.49 9.40 -12.90
CA VAL A 66 17.14 9.89 -11.56
C VAL A 66 17.55 11.34 -11.39
N ALA A 67 18.75 11.71 -11.82
CA ALA A 67 19.22 13.10 -11.77
C ALA A 67 18.35 14.06 -12.60
N ARG A 68 17.92 13.64 -13.79
CA ARG A 68 16.96 14.42 -14.61
C ARG A 68 15.63 14.59 -13.88
N ASN A 69 15.08 13.54 -13.29
CA ASN A 69 13.83 13.61 -12.55
C ASN A 69 13.93 14.58 -11.37
N LEU A 70 15.01 14.52 -10.59
CA LEU A 70 15.24 15.45 -9.48
C LEU A 70 15.38 16.91 -9.96
N ALA A 71 16.14 17.14 -11.03
CA ALA A 71 16.26 18.48 -11.63
C ALA A 71 14.91 19.01 -12.13
N GLU A 72 14.02 18.15 -12.64
CA GLU A 72 12.66 18.52 -13.01
C GLU A 72 11.79 18.88 -11.79
N VAL A 73 11.96 18.19 -10.65
CA VAL A 73 11.31 18.55 -9.39
C VAL A 73 11.75 19.95 -8.96
N GLU A 74 13.06 20.19 -8.90
CA GLU A 74 13.64 21.47 -8.48
C GLU A 74 13.18 22.61 -9.39
N ARG A 75 13.21 22.39 -10.72
CA ARG A 75 12.70 23.36 -11.70
C ARG A 75 11.20 23.60 -11.52
N GLY A 76 10.41 22.56 -11.30
CA GLY A 76 8.98 22.69 -11.04
C GLY A 76 8.72 23.53 -9.79
N ARG A 77 9.47 23.28 -8.71
CA ARG A 77 9.35 24.03 -7.45
C ARG A 77 9.75 25.49 -7.65
N TRP A 78 10.82 25.76 -8.41
CA TRP A 78 11.19 27.13 -8.79
C TRP A 78 10.03 27.84 -9.48
N LEU A 79 9.48 27.25 -10.55
CA LEU A 79 8.39 27.87 -11.30
C LEU A 79 7.17 28.13 -10.42
N ALA A 80 6.83 27.20 -9.52
CA ALA A 80 5.72 27.35 -8.58
C ALA A 80 5.96 28.47 -7.55
N LEU A 81 7.19 28.64 -7.07
CA LEU A 81 7.55 29.67 -6.09
C LEU A 81 7.86 31.03 -6.72
N GLY A 82 8.01 31.11 -8.05
CA GLY A 82 8.40 32.33 -8.76
C GLY A 82 9.82 32.82 -8.46
N ARG A 83 10.63 32.05 -7.73
CA ARG A 83 12.01 32.39 -7.34
C ARG A 83 12.88 31.14 -7.26
N PRO A 84 14.18 31.23 -7.60
CA PRO A 84 15.07 30.09 -7.49
C PRO A 84 15.03 29.55 -6.05
N PRO A 85 15.08 28.22 -5.84
CA PRO A 85 14.96 27.59 -4.52
C PRO A 85 16.19 27.82 -3.63
N GLN A 86 16.94 28.91 -3.85
CA GLN A 86 18.09 29.31 -3.03
C GLN A 86 17.60 29.54 -1.59
N GLY A 87 18.02 28.67 -0.68
CA GLY A 87 17.56 28.67 0.71
C GLY A 87 16.24 27.93 0.96
N VAL A 88 15.65 27.27 -0.04
CA VAL A 88 14.49 26.38 0.14
C VAL A 88 15.00 24.97 0.43
N THR A 89 14.64 24.42 1.60
CA THR A 89 14.95 23.04 1.96
C THR A 89 14.18 22.07 1.08
N THR A 90 14.86 21.03 0.60
CA THR A 90 14.19 19.91 -0.07
C THR A 90 13.87 18.86 0.97
N ASP A 91 12.67 18.94 1.53
CA ASP A 91 12.21 17.97 2.52
C ASP A 91 11.68 16.72 1.82
N VAL A 92 12.24 15.56 2.16
CA VAL A 92 11.90 14.26 1.58
C VAL A 92 11.34 13.35 2.66
N LEU A 93 10.13 12.83 2.43
CA LEU A 93 9.51 11.82 3.28
C LEU A 93 9.57 10.46 2.58
N ALA A 94 10.32 9.51 3.15
CA ALA A 94 10.39 8.14 2.66
C ALA A 94 9.84 7.17 3.72
N MET A 95 8.81 6.41 3.37
CA MET A 95 8.12 5.51 4.31
C MET A 95 8.28 4.04 3.90
N SER A 96 8.78 3.23 4.82
CA SER A 96 8.85 1.78 4.63
C SER A 96 7.48 1.11 4.78
N GLY A 97 7.45 -0.20 4.51
CA GLY A 97 6.34 -1.05 4.96
C GLY A 97 6.37 -1.32 6.46
N GLY A 98 5.31 -1.95 6.97
CA GLY A 98 5.19 -2.33 8.39
C GLY A 98 3.85 -2.94 8.82
N GLY A 99 2.92 -3.16 7.88
CA GLY A 99 1.60 -3.71 8.22
C GLY A 99 0.85 -2.82 9.22
N PRO A 100 0.37 -3.35 10.37
CA PRO A 100 -0.37 -2.57 11.36
C PRO A 100 0.44 -1.42 11.98
N ASP A 101 1.78 -1.46 11.91
CA ASP A 101 2.65 -0.39 12.40
C ASP A 101 2.51 0.92 11.59
N GLY A 102 1.72 0.94 10.51
CA GLY A 102 1.32 2.17 9.82
C GLY A 102 0.65 3.20 10.73
N ALA A 103 0.04 2.76 11.84
CA ALA A 103 -0.50 3.63 12.89
C ALA A 103 0.55 4.60 13.45
N PHE A 104 1.81 4.15 13.59
CA PHE A 104 2.91 5.00 14.05
C PHE A 104 3.19 6.13 13.06
N ALA A 105 3.25 5.83 11.76
CA ALA A 105 3.47 6.85 10.74
C ALA A 105 2.30 7.85 10.66
N ALA A 106 1.05 7.39 10.78
CA ALA A 106 -0.11 8.27 10.84
C ALA A 106 -0.08 9.17 12.09
N GLY A 107 0.28 8.61 13.25
CA GLY A 107 0.45 9.35 14.50
C GLY A 107 1.57 10.38 14.41
N LEU A 108 2.72 10.03 13.83
CA LEU A 108 3.84 10.94 13.61
C LEU A 108 3.44 12.13 12.74
N LEU A 109 2.78 11.88 11.60
CA LEU A 109 2.35 12.93 10.68
C LEU A 109 1.31 13.87 11.31
N THR A 110 0.36 13.30 12.05
CA THR A 110 -0.66 14.09 12.76
C THR A 110 -0.04 14.89 13.89
N GLY A 111 0.88 14.29 14.66
CA GLY A 111 1.60 14.95 15.75
C GLY A 111 2.47 16.11 15.27
N TRP A 112 3.13 15.97 14.11
CA TRP A 112 3.85 17.10 13.48
C TRP A 112 2.92 18.23 13.07
N THR A 113 1.74 17.90 12.53
CA THR A 113 0.74 18.92 12.22
C THR A 113 0.29 19.64 13.50
N GLU A 114 0.00 18.89 14.57
CA GLU A 114 -0.40 19.44 15.87
C GLU A 114 0.70 20.32 16.50
N ALA A 115 1.96 19.94 16.36
CA ALA A 115 3.11 20.74 16.78
C ALA A 115 3.28 22.03 15.96
N GLY A 116 2.68 22.08 14.75
CA GLY A 116 2.69 23.25 13.86
C GLY A 116 3.96 23.38 13.02
N ASP A 117 4.84 22.38 13.03
CA ASP A 117 6.15 22.40 12.36
C ASP A 117 6.31 21.29 11.31
N ARG A 118 5.21 20.64 10.90
CA ARG A 118 5.22 19.67 9.80
C ARG A 118 5.77 20.28 8.50
N PRO A 119 6.84 19.72 7.92
CA PRO A 119 7.36 20.19 6.64
C PRO A 119 6.38 19.97 5.50
N GLU A 120 6.35 20.91 4.54
CA GLU A 120 5.77 20.64 3.23
C GLU A 120 6.77 19.85 2.38
N PHE A 121 6.61 18.52 2.39
CA PHE A 121 7.50 17.61 1.69
C PHE A 121 7.50 17.86 0.17
N THR A 122 8.69 18.06 -0.40
CA THR A 122 8.93 18.14 -1.84
C THR A 122 8.69 16.80 -2.50
N VAL A 123 9.19 15.74 -1.87
CA VAL A 123 9.12 14.37 -2.37
C VAL A 123 8.56 13.50 -1.26
N VAL A 124 7.51 12.75 -1.57
CA VAL A 124 6.96 11.74 -0.68
C VAL A 124 7.03 10.41 -1.40
N THR A 125 7.51 9.36 -0.75
CA THR A 125 7.53 8.02 -1.34
C THR A 125 7.26 6.97 -0.27
N GLY A 126 6.74 5.82 -0.68
CA GLY A 126 6.55 4.72 0.26
C GLY A 126 6.41 3.36 -0.39
N VAL A 127 6.67 2.33 0.42
CA VAL A 127 6.53 0.92 0.03
C VAL A 127 5.51 0.24 0.92
N SER A 128 4.68 -0.64 0.35
CA SER A 128 3.66 -1.40 1.08
C SER A 128 2.70 -0.44 1.82
N VAL A 129 2.54 -0.54 3.14
CA VAL A 129 1.70 0.38 3.92
C VAL A 129 2.14 1.85 3.76
N GLY A 130 3.44 2.12 3.63
CA GLY A 130 3.92 3.46 3.31
C GLY A 130 3.36 4.01 2.00
N ALA A 131 3.14 3.15 0.99
CA ALA A 131 2.53 3.56 -0.29
C ALA A 131 1.04 3.92 -0.15
N LEU A 132 0.35 3.40 0.87
CA LEU A 132 -1.03 3.78 1.18
C LEU A 132 -1.11 5.11 1.93
N ILE A 133 -0.12 5.40 2.78
CA ILE A 133 -0.03 6.66 3.56
C ILE A 133 0.45 7.82 2.68
N ALA A 134 1.36 7.56 1.76
CA ALA A 134 2.07 8.56 0.96
C ALA A 134 1.16 9.59 0.25
N PRO A 135 0.05 9.20 -0.42
CA PRO A 135 -0.84 10.17 -1.08
C PRO A 135 -1.45 11.19 -0.11
N PHE A 136 -1.83 10.77 1.10
CA PHE A 136 -2.40 11.65 2.12
C PHE A 136 -1.33 12.54 2.75
N ALA A 137 -0.16 11.96 3.05
CA ALA A 137 0.98 12.72 3.55
C ALA A 137 1.40 13.81 2.56
N PHE A 138 1.34 13.50 1.26
CA PHE A 138 1.57 14.41 0.16
C PHE A 138 0.47 15.46 0.00
N ALA A 139 -0.80 15.08 0.12
CA ALA A 139 -1.92 16.01 0.01
C ALA A 139 -1.96 17.06 1.13
N GLY A 140 -1.39 16.74 2.28
CA GLY A 140 -1.10 17.69 3.36
C GLY A 140 -1.96 17.50 4.62
N PRO A 141 -1.85 18.42 5.61
CA PRO A 141 -2.49 18.32 6.92
C PRO A 141 -4.01 18.16 6.91
N ASP A 142 -4.71 18.68 5.89
CA ASP A 142 -6.17 18.54 5.73
C ASP A 142 -6.62 17.07 5.68
N TYR A 143 -5.70 16.16 5.35
CA TYR A 143 -5.94 14.72 5.23
C TYR A 143 -5.55 13.94 6.49
N ASP A 144 -5.08 14.59 7.54
CA ASP A 144 -4.74 13.94 8.82
C ASP A 144 -5.93 13.23 9.48
N PRO A 145 -7.17 13.78 9.47
CA PRO A 145 -8.33 13.04 9.95
C PRO A 145 -8.56 11.73 9.18
N ALA A 146 -8.32 11.73 7.87
CA ALA A 146 -8.42 10.53 7.05
C ALA A 146 -7.32 9.53 7.41
N LEU A 147 -6.06 9.97 7.51
CA LEU A 147 -4.94 9.13 7.95
C LEU A 147 -5.18 8.49 9.31
N ARG A 148 -5.62 9.30 10.28
CA ARG A 148 -5.93 8.83 11.63
C ARG A 148 -7.04 7.79 11.59
N LYS A 149 -8.13 8.06 10.86
CA LYS A 149 -9.23 7.11 10.70
C LYS A 149 -8.72 5.79 10.10
N ILE A 150 -8.00 5.84 8.98
CA ILE A 150 -7.50 4.65 8.25
C ILE A 150 -6.61 3.77 9.10
N PHE A 151 -5.68 4.36 9.85
CA PHE A 151 -4.60 3.62 10.48
C PHE A 151 -4.73 3.48 12.00
N THR A 152 -5.72 4.13 12.62
CA THR A 152 -5.98 3.96 14.07
C THR A 152 -7.40 3.48 14.39
N GLU A 153 -8.36 3.65 13.47
CA GLU A 153 -9.77 3.31 13.72
C GLU A 153 -10.26 2.09 12.92
N PHE A 154 -9.55 1.63 11.88
CA PHE A 154 -9.86 0.36 11.22
C PHE A 154 -9.21 -0.81 11.96
N ASP A 155 -10.03 -1.81 12.30
CA ASP A 155 -9.56 -3.03 12.96
C ASP A 155 -8.91 -3.96 11.93
N THR A 156 -8.02 -4.85 12.38
CA THR A 156 -7.39 -5.89 11.54
C THR A 156 -8.42 -6.73 10.79
N ALA A 157 -9.62 -6.87 11.37
CA ALA A 157 -10.78 -7.53 10.76
C ALA A 157 -11.32 -6.82 9.51
N ASP A 158 -11.15 -5.50 9.40
CA ASP A 158 -11.61 -4.71 8.25
C ASP A 158 -10.60 -4.73 7.09
N VAL A 159 -9.32 -4.97 7.37
CA VAL A 159 -8.25 -5.05 6.36
C VAL A 159 -8.03 -6.50 5.90
N ALA A 160 -8.27 -7.46 6.79
CA ALA A 160 -8.21 -8.89 6.50
C ALA A 160 -9.35 -9.63 7.21
N GLU A 161 -10.46 -9.87 6.51
CA GLU A 161 -11.41 -10.89 6.95
C GLU A 161 -10.69 -12.25 6.92
N LEU A 162 -10.47 -12.85 8.09
CA LEU A 162 -10.09 -14.26 8.23
C LEU A 162 -11.27 -15.12 7.76
N ARG A 163 -11.37 -15.33 6.44
CA ARG A 163 -12.43 -16.16 5.84
C ARG A 163 -12.04 -17.63 5.93
N ILE A 164 -12.06 -18.16 7.15
CA ILE A 164 -11.82 -19.58 7.45
C ILE A 164 -12.68 -20.50 6.54
N PHE A 165 -13.90 -20.06 6.19
CA PHE A 165 -14.80 -20.77 5.26
C PHE A 165 -14.52 -20.56 3.75
N ALA A 166 -13.76 -19.53 3.36
CA ALA A 166 -13.29 -19.36 1.97
C ALA A 166 -11.96 -20.10 1.74
N ALA A 167 -11.10 -20.15 2.75
CA ALA A 167 -9.91 -21.01 2.77
C ALA A 167 -10.27 -22.50 2.59
N LEU A 168 -11.44 -22.93 3.09
CA LEU A 168 -12.03 -24.28 2.89
C LEU A 168 -12.61 -24.53 1.48
N ARG A 169 -12.62 -23.54 0.57
CA ARG A 169 -13.22 -23.64 -0.79
C ARG A 169 -12.28 -23.33 -1.95
N GLY A 170 -10.96 -23.34 -1.77
CA GLY A 170 -10.04 -23.14 -2.90
C GLY A 170 -9.38 -21.76 -2.99
N ALA A 171 -9.58 -20.86 -2.02
CA ALA A 171 -9.13 -19.48 -2.15
C ALA A 171 -7.60 -19.32 -2.13
N LEU A 172 -7.10 -18.39 -2.96
CA LEU A 172 -5.69 -18.05 -3.24
C LEU A 172 -4.84 -17.57 -2.04
N GLY A 173 -5.46 -17.45 -0.86
CA GLY A 173 -4.90 -16.94 0.38
C GLY A 173 -6.00 -16.93 1.45
N VAL A 174 -5.63 -16.80 2.72
CA VAL A 174 -6.59 -16.78 3.84
C VAL A 174 -7.47 -15.51 3.82
N ALA A 175 -7.08 -14.48 3.04
CA ALA A 175 -7.74 -13.18 2.97
C ALA A 175 -8.30 -12.87 1.57
N ASP A 176 -9.54 -12.38 1.53
CA ASP A 176 -10.15 -11.74 0.36
C ASP A 176 -9.56 -10.33 0.19
N THR A 177 -9.23 -9.94 -1.05
CA THR A 177 -8.69 -8.61 -1.35
C THR A 177 -9.77 -7.59 -1.75
N GLN A 178 -11.03 -8.02 -1.90
CA GLN A 178 -12.15 -7.13 -2.18
C GLN A 178 -12.35 -6.04 -1.11
N PRO A 179 -12.30 -6.34 0.22
CA PRO A 179 -12.42 -5.31 1.25
C PRO A 179 -11.32 -4.24 1.13
N LEU A 180 -10.06 -4.67 1.02
CA LEU A 180 -8.94 -3.75 0.82
C LEU A 180 -9.08 -2.91 -0.46
N ARG A 181 -9.53 -3.52 -1.57
CA ARG A 181 -9.78 -2.81 -2.83
C ARG A 181 -10.87 -1.74 -2.67
N ASN A 182 -11.95 -2.07 -1.97
CA ASN A 182 -13.05 -1.14 -1.74
C ASN A 182 -12.62 0.00 -0.82
N GLN A 183 -11.81 -0.29 0.21
CA GLN A 183 -11.19 0.73 1.05
C GLN A 183 -10.27 1.63 0.22
N ILE A 184 -9.33 1.08 -0.56
CA ILE A 184 -8.47 1.89 -1.44
C ILE A 184 -9.30 2.78 -2.37
N ARG A 185 -10.41 2.29 -2.93
CA ARG A 185 -11.31 3.12 -3.76
C ARG A 185 -12.02 4.22 -2.99
N ALA A 186 -12.45 3.95 -1.76
CA ALA A 186 -13.06 4.96 -0.90
C ALA A 186 -12.03 6.01 -0.44
N LEU A 187 -10.76 5.61 -0.35
CA LEU A 187 -9.65 6.42 0.14
C LEU A 187 -8.98 7.25 -0.95
N ALA A 188 -8.84 6.70 -2.16
CA ALA A 188 -8.32 7.38 -3.35
C ALA A 188 -9.46 8.01 -4.17
N ASP A 189 -10.22 8.87 -3.53
CA ASP A 189 -11.33 9.58 -4.18
C ASP A 189 -10.83 10.67 -5.15
N ALA A 190 -11.76 11.27 -5.90
CA ALA A 190 -11.44 12.29 -6.88
C ALA A 190 -10.80 13.55 -6.26
N ALA A 191 -11.12 13.87 -5.00
CA ALA A 191 -10.58 15.03 -4.30
C ALA A 191 -9.10 14.82 -3.95
N LEU A 192 -8.75 13.64 -3.43
CA LEU A 192 -7.37 13.27 -3.15
C LEU A 192 -6.53 13.28 -4.43
N ILE A 193 -7.03 12.69 -5.52
CA ILE A 193 -6.34 12.68 -6.81
C ILE A 193 -6.13 14.10 -7.35
N ALA A 194 -7.13 14.98 -7.23
CA ALA A 194 -7.00 16.37 -7.62
C ALA A 194 -5.92 17.10 -6.80
N ARG A 195 -5.87 16.87 -5.49
CA ARG A 195 -4.86 17.48 -4.60
C ARG A 195 -3.45 16.96 -4.88
N VAL A 196 -3.30 15.67 -5.21
CA VAL A 196 -2.02 15.12 -5.68
C VAL A 196 -1.60 15.80 -7.00
N ALA A 197 -2.52 15.98 -7.94
CA ALA A 197 -2.23 16.66 -9.20
C ALA A 197 -1.84 18.14 -9.00
N GLU A 198 -2.46 18.84 -8.05
CA GLU A 198 -2.07 20.19 -7.64
C GLU A 198 -0.64 20.23 -7.10
N GLY A 199 -0.29 19.32 -6.19
CA GLY A 199 1.09 19.21 -5.67
C GLY A 199 2.11 18.95 -6.79
N HIS A 200 1.78 18.08 -7.75
CA HIS A 200 2.64 17.84 -8.91
C HIS A 200 2.86 19.10 -9.77
N ARG A 201 1.79 19.89 -10.01
CA ARG A 201 1.88 21.18 -10.71
C ARG A 201 2.69 22.21 -9.93
N ALA A 202 2.65 22.15 -8.59
CA ALA A 202 3.46 22.97 -7.70
C ALA A 202 4.93 22.48 -7.57
N GLY A 203 5.34 21.49 -8.36
CA GLY A 203 6.72 21.00 -8.38
C GLY A 203 7.07 20.01 -7.27
N ARG A 204 6.07 19.42 -6.61
CA ARG A 204 6.25 18.32 -5.65
C ARG A 204 6.13 16.96 -6.38
N ARG A 205 6.60 15.87 -5.79
CA ARG A 205 6.49 14.50 -6.34
C ARG A 205 6.05 13.47 -5.32
N LEU A 206 5.22 12.53 -5.79
CA LEU A 206 4.78 11.32 -5.10
C LEU A 206 5.26 10.07 -5.86
#